data_AF-A0A1H7WX87-F1
#
_entry.id   AF-A0A1H7WX87-F1
#
_cell.length_a   1.000
_cell.length_b   1.000
_cell.length_c   1.000
_cell.angle_alpha   90.00
_cell.angle_beta   90.00
_cell.angle_gamma   90.00
#
_symmetry.space_group_name_H-M   'P 1'
#
loop_
_entity.id
_entity.type
_entity.pdbx_description
1 polymer ?
#
loop_
_entity_poly.entity_id
_entity_poly.type
_entity_poly.pdbx_seq_one_letter_code
_entity_poly.pdbx_strand_id
1 'polypeptide(L)' 'MQEYSRILIEQYCMIHRNTKKSKFLWDLVDLSYTMECEPEEWEALQLERYINQERNPELREALEDLDEFLFE' A
#
# COMPACT_ATOMS: atom_id res chain seq x y z
N MET A 1 8.49 -3.50 -5.60
CA MET A 1 8.03 -4.09 -4.32
C MET A 1 8.92 -5.22 -3.84
N GLN A 2 9.57 -5.00 -2.72
CA GLN A 2 10.28 -5.98 -1.92
C GLN A 2 9.29 -6.79 -1.06
N GLU A 3 9.59 -8.08 -0.85
CA GLU A 3 8.74 -8.96 -0.03
C GLU A 3 8.58 -8.45 1.42
N TYR A 4 9.61 -7.82 1.97
CA TYR A 4 9.56 -7.22 3.31
C TYR A 4 8.52 -6.11 3.42
N SER A 5 8.48 -5.18 2.47
CA SER A 5 7.49 -4.09 2.39
C SER A 5 6.07 -4.65 2.39
N ARG A 6 5.86 -5.74 1.63
CA ARG A 6 4.55 -6.37 1.52
C ARG A 6 4.08 -6.94 2.84
N ILE A 7 4.94 -7.71 3.51
CA ILE A 7 4.67 -8.27 4.84
C ILE A 7 4.31 -7.15 5.84
N LEU A 8 5.03 -6.03 5.78
CA LEU A 8 4.82 -4.92 6.70
C LEU A 8 3.47 -4.23 6.48
N ILE A 9 3.04 -4.05 5.23
CA ILE A 9 1.71 -3.51 4.89
C ILE A 9 0.60 -4.50 5.29
N GLU A 10 0.78 -5.80 5.03
CA GLU A 10 -0.17 -6.83 5.44
C GLU A 10 -0.35 -6.87 6.96
N GLN A 11 0.74 -6.81 7.73
CA GLN A 11 0.70 -6.73 9.19
C GLN A 11 -0.05 -5.50 9.67
N TYR A 12 0.21 -4.33 9.08
CA TYR A 12 -0.55 -3.11 9.36
C TYR A 12 -2.05 -3.34 9.13
N CYS A 13 -2.43 -3.92 8.00
CA CYS A 13 -3.82 -4.18 7.67
C CYS A 13 -4.47 -5.18 8.63
N MET A 14 -3.74 -6.21 9.06
CA MET A 14 -4.22 -7.19 10.05
C MET A 14 -4.45 -6.59 11.44
N ILE A 15 -3.66 -5.59 11.85
CA ILE A 15 -3.83 -4.85 13.11
C ILE A 15 -4.97 -3.83 13.00
N HIS A 16 -5.13 -3.19 11.85
CA HIS A 16 -6.03 -2.06 11.63
C HIS A 16 -7.27 -2.37 10.78
N ARG A 17 -7.71 -3.64 10.71
CA ARG A 17 -8.72 -4.22 9.78
C ARG A 17 -9.96 -3.39 9.45
N ASN A 18 -10.42 -2.55 10.38
CA ASN A 18 -11.66 -1.79 10.23
C ASN A 18 -11.45 -0.36 9.72
N THR A 19 -10.20 0.05 9.46
CA THR A 19 -9.89 1.40 8.97
C THR A 19 -10.03 1.48 7.45
N LYS A 20 -10.43 2.66 6.95
CA LYS A 20 -10.48 2.93 5.51
C LYS A 20 -9.10 2.73 4.86
N LYS A 21 -8.04 3.19 5.53
CA LYS A 21 -6.65 3.00 5.09
C LYS A 21 -6.31 1.52 4.94
N SER A 22 -6.60 0.68 5.94
CA SER A 22 -6.29 -0.75 5.84
C SER A 22 -7.01 -1.47 4.70
N LYS A 23 -8.28 -1.12 4.42
CA LYS A 23 -9.02 -1.74 3.32
C LYS A 23 -8.41 -1.36 1.98
N PHE A 24 -8.20 -0.07 1.78
CA PHE A 24 -7.54 0.47 0.60
C PHE A 24 -6.15 -0.16 0.36
N LEU A 25 -5.31 -0.22 1.39
CA LEU A 25 -3.97 -0.82 1.27
C LEU A 25 -4.02 -2.33 1.01
N TRP A 26 -5.02 -3.03 1.56
CA TRP A 26 -5.21 -4.45 1.30
C TRP A 26 -5.53 -4.71 -0.16
N ASP A 27 -6.43 -3.91 -0.74
CA ASP A 27 -6.81 -4.02 -2.16
C ASP A 27 -5.58 -3.77 -3.07
N LEU A 28 -4.76 -2.76 -2.78
CA LEU A 28 -3.52 -2.50 -3.53
C LEU A 28 -2.45 -3.59 -3.35
N VAL A 29 -2.30 -4.14 -2.15
CA VAL A 29 -1.38 -5.26 -1.93
C VAL A 29 -1.83 -6.51 -2.69
N ASP A 30 -3.13 -6.75 -2.80
CA ASP A 30 -3.68 -7.86 -3.60
C ASP A 30 -3.34 -7.70 -5.09
N LEU A 31 -3.40 -6.47 -5.62
CA LEU A 31 -2.91 -6.15 -6.98
C LEU A 31 -1.41 -6.46 -7.13
N SER A 32 -0.61 -6.25 -6.08
CA SER A 32 0.82 -6.61 -6.14
C SER A 32 1.10 -8.12 -6.30
N TYR A 33 0.09 -8.97 -6.04
CA TYR A 33 0.14 -10.41 -6.31
C TYR A 33 -0.47 -10.79 -7.66
N THR A 34 -1.37 -9.97 -8.19
CA THR A 34 -2.21 -10.28 -9.35
C THR A 34 -1.88 -9.36 -10.51
N MET A 35 -1.11 -9.86 -11.48
CA MET A 35 -0.72 -9.13 -12.71
C MET A 35 -1.90 -8.94 -13.69
N GLU A 36 -3.15 -9.08 -13.23
CA GLU A 36 -4.36 -9.12 -14.07
C GLU A 36 -5.17 -7.83 -14.04
N CYS A 37 -4.88 -6.91 -13.10
CA CYS A 37 -5.56 -5.62 -12.99
C CYS A 37 -4.55 -4.48 -12.85
N GLU A 38 -4.78 -3.41 -13.61
CA GLU A 38 -4.03 -2.15 -13.48
C GLU A 38 -4.71 -1.28 -12.41
N PRO A 39 -3.92 -0.67 -11.51
CA PRO A 39 -4.47 0.24 -10.51
C PRO A 39 -4.96 1.56 -11.16
N GLU A 40 -5.94 2.19 -10.54
CA GLU A 40 -6.56 3.42 -11.04
C GLU A 40 -5.79 4.68 -10.60
N GLU A 41 -5.84 5.75 -11.41
CA GLU A 41 -5.14 7.03 -11.11
C GLU A 41 -5.53 7.64 -9.76
N TRP A 42 -6.78 7.46 -9.30
CA TRP A 42 -7.22 7.98 -8.01
C TRP A 42 -6.59 7.22 -6.83
N GLU A 43 -6.21 5.96 -7.04
CA GLU A 43 -5.53 5.14 -6.05
C GLU A 43 -4.11 5.66 -5.82
N ALA A 44 -3.39 6.05 -6.89
CA ALA A 44 -2.10 6.71 -6.77
C ALA A 44 -2.19 7.97 -5.89
N LEU A 45 -3.14 8.87 -6.20
CA LEU A 45 -3.36 10.09 -5.41
C LEU A 45 -3.72 9.81 -3.94
N GLN A 46 -4.46 8.74 -3.70
CA GLN A 46 -4.86 8.36 -2.35
C GLN A 46 -3.70 7.69 -1.57
N LEU A 47 -2.86 6.91 -2.23
CA LEU A 47 -1.66 6.30 -1.66
C LEU A 47 -0.62 7.37 -1.30
N GLU A 48 -0.35 8.32 -2.20
CA GLU A 48 0.55 9.45 -1.96
C GLU A 48 0.12 10.26 -0.72
N ARG A 49 -1.20 10.49 -0.54
CA ARG A 49 -1.73 11.13 0.68
C ARG A 49 -1.45 10.32 1.93
N TYR A 50 -1.55 8.99 1.87
CA TYR A 50 -1.26 8.13 3.01
C TYR A 50 0.22 8.06 3.35
N ILE A 51 1.12 8.09 2.35
CA ILE A 51 2.58 8.18 2.51
C ILE A 51 2.93 9.48 3.25
N ASN A 52 2.42 10.61 2.75
CA ASN A 52 2.70 11.94 3.33
C ASN A 52 2.19 12.11 4.77
N GLN A 53 1.15 11.37 5.17
CA GLN A 53 0.58 11.42 6.51
C GLN A 53 1.17 10.35 7.45
N GLU A 54 1.95 9.40 6.93
CA GLU A 54 2.47 8.29 7.72
C GLU A 54 3.62 8.75 8.61
N ARG A 55 3.54 8.40 9.90
CA ARG A 55 4.52 8.77 10.91
C ARG A 55 5.50 7.65 11.20
N ASN A 56 5.10 6.40 10.95
CA ASN A 56 5.99 5.26 11.06
C ASN A 56 6.92 5.24 9.83
N PRO A 57 8.25 5.40 10.00
CA PRO A 57 9.17 5.48 8.87
C PRO A 57 9.25 4.17 8.07
N GLU A 58 9.20 3.01 8.73
CA GLU A 58 9.24 1.71 8.07
C GLU A 58 7.98 1.46 7.25
N LEU A 59 6.81 1.84 7.80
CA LEU A 59 5.56 1.76 7.05
C LEU A 59 5.52 2.73 5.89
N ARG A 60 6.07 3.94 6.06
CA ARG A 60 6.15 4.91 4.96
C ARG A 60 7.01 4.39 3.82
N GLU A 61 8.19 3.86 4.11
CA GLU A 61 9.08 3.25 3.11
C GLU A 61 8.41 2.07 2.39
N ALA A 62 7.70 1.23 3.14
CA ALA A 62 6.95 0.13 2.54
C ALA A 62 5.81 0.60 1.61
N LEU A 63 5.16 1.73 1.92
CA LEU A 63 4.14 2.33 1.06
C LEU A 63 4.76 2.99 -0.18
N GLU A 64 5.93 3.61 -0.06
CA GLU A 64 6.68 4.16 -1.20
C GLU A 64 7.10 3.06 -2.19
N ASP A 65 7.58 1.91 -1.70
CA ASP A 65 7.93 0.75 -2.54
C ASP A 65 6.70 0.04 -3.16
N LEU A 66 5.52 0.19 -2.55
CA LEU A 66 4.24 -0.22 -3.16
C LEU A 66 3.84 0.75 -4.30
N ASP A 67 4.00 2.06 -4.08
CA ASP A 67 3.67 3.11 -5.04
C ASP A 67 4.55 2.97 -6.30
N GLU A 68 5.87 2.87 -6.12
CA GLU A 68 6.83 2.63 -7.21
C GLU A 68 6.50 1.35 -7.99
N PHE A 69 6.06 0.29 -7.32
CA PHE A 69 5.74 -0.97 -7.99
C PHE A 69 4.47 -0.91 -8.84
N LEU A 70 3.48 -0.16 -8.39
CA LEU A 70 2.14 -0.14 -9.00
C LEU A 70 2.00 0.96 -10.05
N PHE A 71 2.76 2.04 -9.93
CA PHE A 71 2.53 3.26 -10.72
C PHE A 71 3.76 3.78 -11.50
N GLU A 72 4.94 3.16 -11.36
CA GLU A 72 6.16 3.48 -12.14
C GLU A 72 6.71 2.29 -12.93
#